data_AF-A0A1V2M1M8-F1
#
_entry.id   AF-A0A1V2M1M8-F1
#
_cell.length_a   1.000
_cell.length_b   1.000
_cell.length_c   1.000
_cell.angle_alpha   90.00
_cell.angle_beta   90.00
_cell.angle_gamma   90.00
#
_symmetry.space_group_name_H-M   'P 1'
#
loop_
_entity.id
_entity.type
_entity.pdbx_description
1 polymer ?
#
loop_
_entity_poly.entity_id
_entity_poly.type
_entity_poly.pdbx_seq_one_letter_code
_entity_poly.pdbx_strand_id
1 'polypeptide(L)' 'MYKLSGTRDQLIEDGIKEGKEIGIKEGIEKGMEKKQIEIAKELLDVLDDLTISLKTKLPLEEIQKLRSHTM' A
#
# COMPACT_ATOMS: atom_id res chain seq x y z
N MET A 1 12.09 -33.85 3.26
CA MET A 1 13.39 -33.32 2.77
C MET A 1 13.12 -32.47 1.55
N TYR A 2 13.28 -31.15 1.65
CA TYR A 2 13.21 -30.30 0.46
C TYR A 2 14.45 -30.57 -0.39
N LYS A 3 14.25 -31.16 -1.57
CA LYS A 3 15.29 -31.26 -2.61
C LYS A 3 15.50 -29.85 -3.16
N LEU A 4 16.49 -29.12 -2.64
CA LEU A 4 17.11 -28.04 -3.40
C LEU A 4 17.97 -28.72 -4.48
N SER A 5 17.35 -29.07 -5.61
CA SER A 5 18.01 -29.70 -6.76
C SER A 5 18.43 -28.66 -7.83
N GLY A 6 18.62 -27.41 -7.43
CA GLY A 6 19.12 -26.34 -8.28
C GLY A 6 20.62 -26.15 -8.12
N THR A 7 21.30 -25.74 -9.18
CA THR A 7 22.69 -25.27 -9.09
C THR A 7 22.75 -24.02 -8.22
N ARG A 8 23.94 -23.70 -7.65
CA ARG A 8 24.14 -22.50 -6.85
C ARG A 8 23.66 -21.23 -7.56
N ASP A 9 23.88 -21.14 -8.86
CA ASP A 9 23.50 -19.99 -9.68
C ASP A 9 21.98 -19.86 -9.81
N GLN A 10 21.27 -20.99 -9.96
CA GLN A 10 19.79 -21.01 -9.98
C GLN A 10 19.21 -20.52 -8.65
N LEU A 11 19.77 -20.94 -7.52
CA LEU A 11 19.29 -20.48 -6.21
C LEU A 11 19.52 -18.98 -6.00
N ILE A 12 20.62 -18.43 -6.53
CA ILE A 12 20.88 -16.98 -6.48
C ILE A 12 19.90 -16.23 -7.38
N GLU A 13 19.68 -16.71 -8.61
CA GLU A 13 18.74 -16.10 -9.56
C GLU A 13 17.30 -16.12 -9.00
N ASP A 14 16.86 -17.25 -8.46
CA ASP A 14 15.55 -17.41 -7.84
C ASP A 14 15.39 -16.44 -6.65
N GLY A 15 16.40 -16.34 -5.78
CA GLY A 15 16.38 -15.41 -4.64
C GLY A 15 16.32 -13.94 -5.05
N ILE A 16 17.04 -13.54 -6.12
CA ILE A 16 16.98 -12.18 -6.66
C ILE A 16 15.59 -11.90 -7.25
N LYS A 17 15.04 -12.86 -7.99
CA LYS A 17 13.72 -12.75 -8.60
C LYS A 17 12.62 -12.60 -7.54
N GLU A 18 12.64 -13.46 -6.53
CA GLU A 18 11.69 -13.42 -5.41
C GLU A 18 11.81 -12.10 -4.64
N GLY A 19 13.04 -11.67 -4.30
CA GLY A 19 13.27 -10.40 -3.62
C GLY A 19 12.76 -9.19 -4.42
N LYS A 20 12.94 -9.21 -5.74
CA LYS A 20 12.42 -8.15 -6.63
C LYS A 20 10.88 -8.16 -6.69
N GLU A 21 10.27 -9.34 -6.77
CA GLU A 21 8.81 -9.48 -6.81
C GLU A 21 8.16 -8.98 -5.51
N ILE A 22 8.70 -9.38 -4.36
CA ILE A 22 8.25 -8.91 -3.04
C ILE A 22 8.42 -7.40 -2.94
N GLY A 23 9.59 -6.86 -3.31
CA GLY A 23 9.86 -5.42 -3.24
C GLY A 23 8.93 -4.59 -4.12
N ILE A 24 8.63 -5.06 -5.34
CA ILE A 24 7.67 -4.39 -6.23
C ILE A 24 6.26 -4.43 -5.63
N LYS A 25 5.83 -5.58 -5.11
CA LYS A 25 4.51 -5.73 -4.51
C LYS A 25 4.31 -4.79 -3.32
N GLU A 26 5.25 -4.78 -2.38
CA GLU A 26 5.20 -3.87 -1.23
C GLU A 26 5.27 -2.40 -1.65
N GLY A 27 6.09 -2.07 -2.66
CA GLY A 27 6.20 -0.70 -3.17
C GLY A 27 4.90 -0.19 -3.77
N ILE A 28 4.20 -1.03 -4.53
CA ILE A 28 2.89 -0.71 -5.12
C ILE A 28 1.84 -0.52 -4.02
N GLU A 29 1.78 -1.43 -3.04
CA GLU A 29 0.83 -1.37 -1.93
C GLU A 29 1.00 -0.07 -1.12
N LYS A 30 2.23 0.21 -0.67
CA LYS A 30 2.56 1.46 0.05
C LYS A 30 2.28 2.71 -0.79
N GLY A 31 2.52 2.64 -2.10
CA GLY A 31 2.21 3.75 -3.02
C GLY A 31 0.72 4.01 -3.16
N MET A 32 -0.09 2.94 -3.24
CA MET A 32 -1.54 3.04 -3.32
C MET A 32 -2.14 3.61 -2.02
N GLU A 33 -1.67 3.14 -0.86
CA GLU A 33 -2.11 3.67 0.44
C GLU A 33 -1.81 5.16 0.58
N LYS A 34 -0.58 5.59 0.25
CA LYS A 34 -0.20 7.01 0.27
C LYS A 34 -1.10 7.84 -0.63
N LYS A 35 -1.36 7.36 -1.86
CA LYS A 35 -2.22 8.06 -2.81
C LYS A 35 -3.66 8.19 -2.30
N GLN A 36 -4.21 7.16 -1.66
CA GLN A 36 -5.55 7.25 -1.06
C GLN A 36 -5.62 8.30 0.04
N ILE A 37 -4.59 8.39 0.88
CA ILE A 37 -4.49 9.41 1.94
C ILE A 37 -4.36 10.82 1.36
N GLU A 38 -3.56 11.01 0.31
CA GLU A 38 -3.42 12.30 -0.38
C GLU A 38 -4.75 12.76 -0.96
N ILE A 39 -5.46 11.89 -1.68
CA ILE A 39 -6.80 12.18 -2.20
C ILE A 39 -7.76 12.49 -1.07
N ALA A 40 -7.72 11.75 0.05
CA ALA A 40 -8.57 12.04 1.19
C ALA A 40 -8.34 13.46 1.73
N LYS A 41 -7.08 13.87 1.89
CA LYS A 41 -6.71 15.21 2.38
C LYS A 41 -7.21 16.33 1.47
N GLU A 42 -7.10 16.16 0.15
CA GLU A 42 -7.60 17.11 -0.85
C GLU A 42 -9.12 17.22 -0.88
N LEU A 43 -9.85 16.24 -0.32
CA LEU A 43 -11.31 16.23 -0.30
C LEU A 43 -11.90 16.67 1.05
N LEU A 44 -11.09 16.79 2.11
CA LEU A 44 -11.58 17.10 3.46
C LEU A 44 -12.31 18.44 3.54
N ASP A 45 -11.88 19.44 2.78
CA ASP A 45 -12.48 20.78 2.74
C ASP A 45 -13.74 20.86 1.87
N VAL A 46 -13.98 19.87 1.00
CA VAL A 46 -15.09 19.87 0.05
C VAL A 46 -16.20 18.87 0.41
N LEU A 47 -15.85 17.72 0.99
CA LEU A 47 -16.75 16.59 1.21
C LEU A 47 -16.84 16.15 2.68
N ASP A 48 -17.93 15.45 2.99
CA ASP A 48 -18.12 14.80 4.29
C ASP A 48 -17.31 13.49 4.40
N ASP A 49 -17.07 13.05 5.65
CA ASP A 49 -16.20 11.91 5.93
C ASP A 49 -16.69 10.59 5.35
N LEU A 50 -18.01 10.38 5.28
CA LEU A 50 -18.60 9.16 4.74
C LEU A 50 -18.36 9.09 3.23
N THR A 51 -18.58 10.19 2.51
CA THR A 51 -18.32 10.26 1.07
C THR A 51 -16.84 10.05 0.75
N ILE A 52 -15.94 10.68 1.52
CA ILE A 52 -14.48 10.54 1.34
C ILE A 52 -14.05 9.10 1.59
N SER A 53 -14.55 8.46 2.65
CA SER A 53 -14.29 7.05 2.95
C SER A 53 -14.68 6.14 1.79
N LEU A 54 -15.88 6.32 1.22
CA LEU A 54 -16.36 5.54 0.09
C LEU A 54 -15.52 5.73 -1.18
N LYS A 55 -15.06 6.96 -1.45
CA LYS A 55 -14.28 7.28 -2.67
C LYS A 55 -12.82 6.86 -2.58
N THR A 56 -12.21 7.00 -1.42
CA THR A 56 -10.80 6.67 -1.19
C THR A 56 -10.59 5.22 -0.75
N LYS A 57 -11.68 4.53 -0.38
CA LYS A 57 -11.67 3.19 0.22
C LYS A 57 -10.91 3.12 1.54
N LEU A 58 -10.73 4.26 2.21
CA LEU A 58 -10.17 4.32 3.56
C LEU A 58 -11.29 4.11 4.60
N PRO A 59 -10.99 3.51 5.75
CA PRO A 59 -11.94 3.42 6.86
C PRO A 59 -12.44 4.80 7.28
N LEU A 60 -13.71 4.87 7.71
CA LEU A 60 -14.31 6.13 8.15
C LEU A 60 -13.54 6.73 9.33
N GLU A 61 -13.06 5.88 10.25
CA GLU A 61 -12.26 6.28 11.40
C GLU A 61 -10.94 6.95 10.98
N GLU A 62 -10.32 6.49 9.89
CA GLU A 62 -9.08 7.09 9.37
C GLU A 62 -9.35 8.48 8.78
N ILE A 63 -10.48 8.67 8.08
CA ILE A 63 -10.87 9.99 7.56
C ILE A 63 -11.14 10.98 8.71
N GLN A 64 -11.85 10.54 9.75
CA GLN A 64 -12.12 11.37 10.93
C GLN A 64 -10.82 11.77 11.64
N LYS A 65 -9.85 10.86 11.77
CA LYS A 65 -8.51 11.17 12.29
C LYS A 65 -7.81 12.22 11.44
N LEU A 66 -7.80 12.06 10.12
CA LEU A 66 -7.18 13.01 9.19
C LEU A 66 -7.78 14.43 9.34
N ARG A 67 -9.11 14.53 9.50
CA ARG A 67 -9.80 15.80 9.73
C ARG A 67 -9.41 16.42 11.07
N SER A 68 -9.41 15.63 12.14
CA SER A 68 -9.06 16.10 13.49
C SER A 68 -7.61 16.60 13.62
N HIS A 69 -6.72 16.15 12.74
CA HIS A 69 -5.32 16.55 12.71
C HIS A 69 -5.05 17.79 11.83
N THR A 70 -6.04 18.21 11.04
CA THR A 70 -5.94 19.34 10.11
C THR A 70 -6.61 20.61 10.66
N MET A 71 -7.45 20.48 11.70
CA MET A 71 -8.09 21.59 12.43
C MET A 71 -7.35 21.90 13.73
#